data_AF-A0A939CHM2-F1
#
_entry.id   AF-A0A939CHM2-F1
#
_cell.length_a   1.000
_cell.length_b   1.000
_cell.length_c   1.000
_cell.angle_alpha   90.00
_cell.angle_beta   90.00
_cell.angle_gamma   90.00
#
_symmetry.space_group_name_H-M   'P 1'
#
loop_
_entity.id
_entity.type
_entity.pdbx_description
1 polymer ?
#
loop_
_entity_poly.entity_id
_entity_poly.type
_entity_poly.pdbx_seq_one_letter_code
_entity_poly.pdbx_strand_id
1 'polypeptide(L)'
;MKLDRITSNPNRMNGQACIRNLRLTVRRVIELLATYPNREELRQEFPELEDEDIQQALIFASSYLDDRIIELPNHYEAFTVEPSRIRIRRLAFLPDV
;
A
#
# COMPACT_ATOMS: atom_id res chain seq x y z
N MET A 1 -0.02 -6.63 -20.90
CA MET A 1 0.64 -7.39 -19.81
C MET A 1 -0.45 -8.11 -19.02
N LYS A 2 -0.25 -9.34 -18.55
CA LYS A 2 -1.25 -10.12 -17.80
C LYS A 2 -0.96 -10.01 -16.30
N LEU A 3 -2.00 -9.76 -15.49
CA LEU A 3 -1.91 -9.74 -14.03
C LEU A 3 -2.36 -11.09 -13.45
N ASP A 4 -1.55 -12.13 -13.59
CA ASP A 4 -1.86 -13.48 -13.13
C ASP A 4 -1.55 -13.74 -11.65
N ARG A 5 -0.80 -12.84 -11.00
CA ARG A 5 -0.57 -12.85 -9.56
C ARG A 5 -1.67 -12.13 -8.77
N ILE A 6 -2.54 -11.38 -9.44
CA ILE A 6 -3.64 -10.66 -8.80
C ILE A 6 -4.95 -11.44 -8.95
N THR A 7 -5.64 -11.64 -7.84
CA THR A 7 -6.89 -12.39 -7.76
C THR A 7 -7.99 -11.54 -7.13
N SER A 8 -9.25 -11.80 -7.47
CA SER A 8 -10.40 -11.27 -6.76
C SER A 8 -11.43 -12.38 -6.60
N ASN A 9 -11.98 -12.48 -5.39
CA ASN A 9 -13.04 -13.44 -5.07
C ASN A 9 -14.03 -12.74 -4.14
N PRO A 10 -15.30 -12.52 -4.55
CA PRO A 10 -16.31 -11.85 -3.72
C PRO A 10 -16.51 -12.48 -2.33
N ASN A 11 -16.24 -13.78 -2.19
CA ASN A 11 -16.36 -14.53 -0.94
C ASN A 11 -15.10 -14.48 -0.05
N ARG A 12 -14.05 -13.74 -0.46
CA ARG A 12 -12.80 -13.58 0.31
C ARG A 12 -12.39 -12.11 0.36
N MET A 13 -11.95 -11.64 1.52
CA MET A 13 -11.44 -10.26 1.70
C MET A 13 -12.40 -9.19 1.12
N ASN A 14 -13.71 -9.40 1.25
CA ASN A 14 -14.76 -8.53 0.70
C ASN A 14 -14.62 -8.25 -0.81
N GLY A 15 -14.08 -9.20 -1.60
CA GLY A 15 -13.89 -9.04 -3.03
C GLY A 15 -12.68 -8.19 -3.44
N GLN A 16 -11.89 -7.71 -2.48
CA GLN A 16 -10.72 -6.88 -2.78
C GLN A 16 -9.68 -7.62 -3.62
N ALA A 17 -8.94 -6.88 -4.44
CA ALA A 17 -7.80 -7.42 -5.18
C ALA A 17 -6.73 -7.92 -4.21
N CYS A 18 -6.36 -9.20 -4.35
CA CYS A 18 -5.45 -9.91 -3.46
C CYS A 18 -4.32 -10.57 -4.24
N ILE A 19 -3.17 -10.75 -3.59
CA ILE A 19 -2.09 -11.57 -4.11
C ILE A 19 -2.53 -13.03 -4.18
N ARG A 20 -2.19 -13.70 -5.27
CA ARG A 20 -2.51 -15.11 -5.57
C ARG A 20 -2.24 -16.02 -4.37
N ASN A 21 -3.23 -16.82 -4.01
CA ASN A 21 -3.16 -17.78 -2.90
C ASN A 21 -2.86 -17.19 -1.51
N LEU A 22 -2.64 -15.87 -1.38
CA LEU A 22 -2.41 -15.19 -0.11
C LEU A 22 -3.70 -14.52 0.37
N ARG A 23 -3.74 -14.19 1.67
CA ARG A 23 -4.76 -13.29 2.25
C ARG A 23 -4.24 -11.87 2.41
N LEU A 24 -3.35 -11.45 1.50
CA LEU A 24 -2.86 -10.08 1.41
C LEU A 24 -3.54 -9.35 0.26
N THR A 25 -4.10 -8.17 0.54
CA THR A 25 -4.66 -7.29 -0.48
C THR A 25 -3.55 -6.52 -1.18
N VAL A 26 -3.79 -6.09 -2.42
CA VAL A 26 -2.84 -5.22 -3.15
C VAL A 26 -2.54 -3.95 -2.36
N ARG A 27 -3.57 -3.34 -1.75
CA ARG A 27 -3.41 -2.20 -0.83
C ARG A 27 -2.43 -2.52 0.29
N ARG A 28 -2.58 -3.69 0.95
CA ARG A 28 -1.71 -4.07 2.06
C ARG A 28 -0.26 -4.24 1.61
N VAL A 29 -0.03 -4.83 0.44
CA VAL A 29 1.34 -4.93 -0.11
C VAL A 29 1.97 -3.55 -0.27
N ILE A 30 1.26 -2.57 -0.80
CA ILE A 30 1.78 -1.20 -0.96
C ILE A 30 2.09 -0.56 0.41
N GLU A 31 1.22 -0.74 1.40
CA GLU A 31 1.47 -0.28 2.78
C GLU A 31 2.74 -0.94 3.37
N LEU A 32 2.97 -2.23 3.08
CA LEU A 32 4.18 -2.93 3.50
C LEU A 32 5.43 -2.40 2.80
N LEU A 33 5.35 -2.01 1.52
CA LEU A 33 6.48 -1.36 0.83
C LEU A 33 6.88 -0.05 1.51
N ALA A 34 5.90 0.73 1.96
CA ALA A 34 6.14 1.97 2.71
C ALA A 34 6.66 1.73 4.14
N THR A 35 6.22 0.64 4.78
CA THR A 35 6.60 0.29 6.16
C THR A 35 8.03 -0.26 6.22
N TYR A 36 8.43 -1.08 5.24
CA TYR A 36 9.72 -1.76 5.19
C TYR A 36 10.59 -1.16 4.08
N PRO A 37 11.34 -0.07 4.33
CA PRO A 37 12.22 0.51 3.31
C PRO A 37 13.34 -0.46 2.89
N ASN A 38 13.74 -1.37 3.78
CA ASN A 38 14.66 -2.46 3.48
C ASN A 38 13.91 -3.67 2.91
N ARG A 39 14.33 -4.15 1.72
CA ARG A 39 13.72 -5.33 1.08
C ARG A 39 14.00 -6.64 1.77
N GLU A 40 15.17 -6.80 2.38
CA GLU A 40 15.48 -8.03 3.09
C GLU A 40 14.60 -8.20 4.33
N GLU A 41 14.32 -7.12 5.04
CA GLU A 41 13.39 -7.13 6.19
C GLU A 41 11.98 -7.51 5.74
N LEU A 42 11.48 -6.98 4.60
CA LEU A 42 10.17 -7.43 4.11
C LEU A 42 10.18 -8.93 3.77
N ARG A 43 11.23 -9.41 3.08
CA ARG A 43 11.35 -10.84 2.74
C ARG A 43 11.39 -11.73 3.96
N GLN A 44 12.02 -11.29 5.05
CA GLN A 44 12.07 -12.03 6.31
C GLN A 44 10.70 -12.09 6.99
N GLU A 45 9.96 -10.98 7.01
CA GLU A 45 8.64 -10.89 7.64
C GLU A 45 7.51 -11.52 6.79
N PHE A 46 7.65 -11.48 5.47
CA PHE A 46 6.67 -12.00 4.50
C PHE A 46 7.35 -12.91 3.47
N PRO A 47 7.88 -14.07 3.88
CA PRO A 47 8.65 -14.97 3.00
C PRO A 47 7.81 -15.57 1.87
N GLU A 48 6.48 -15.63 2.02
CA GLU A 48 5.56 -16.09 0.98
C GLU A 48 5.32 -15.06 -0.14
N LEU A 49 5.74 -13.80 0.05
CA LEU A 49 5.54 -12.73 -0.92
C LEU A 49 6.73 -12.68 -1.89
N GLU A 50 6.48 -13.04 -3.14
CA GLU A 50 7.51 -13.02 -4.19
C GLU A 50 7.67 -11.61 -4.79
N ASP A 51 8.85 -11.33 -5.36
CA ASP A 51 9.13 -10.06 -6.02
C ASP A 51 8.16 -9.81 -7.20
N GLU A 52 7.75 -10.86 -7.92
CA GLU A 52 6.73 -10.77 -8.97
C GLU A 52 5.35 -10.38 -8.44
N ASP A 53 4.99 -10.79 -7.21
CA ASP A 53 3.73 -10.40 -6.59
C ASP A 53 3.75 -8.89 -6.28
N ILE A 54 4.89 -8.37 -5.79
CA ILE A 54 5.10 -6.93 -5.57
C ILE A 54 5.02 -6.16 -6.88
N GLN A 55 5.72 -6.64 -7.92
CA GLN A 55 5.73 -5.99 -9.23
C GLN A 55 4.31 -5.88 -9.80
N GLN A 56 3.54 -6.98 -9.80
CA GLN A 56 2.18 -6.96 -10.33
C GLN A 56 1.21 -6.17 -9.44
N ALA A 57 1.43 -6.13 -8.12
CA ALA A 57 0.66 -5.26 -7.22
C ALA A 57 0.85 -3.78 -7.58
N LEU A 58 2.08 -3.35 -7.87
CA LEU A 58 2.38 -1.98 -8.29
C LEU A 58 1.78 -1.65 -9.65
N ILE A 59 1.85 -2.58 -10.61
CA ILE A 59 1.23 -2.40 -11.95
C ILE A 59 -0.30 -2.33 -11.83
N PHE A 60 -0.90 -3.20 -11.01
CA PHE A 60 -2.33 -3.12 -10.73
C PHE A 60 -2.67 -1.76 -10.15
N ALA A 61 -1.96 -1.31 -9.12
CA ALA A 61 -2.24 -0.04 -8.46
C ALA A 61 -2.12 1.16 -9.41
N SER A 62 -1.05 1.20 -10.21
CA SER A 62 -0.84 2.30 -11.17
C SER A 62 -1.90 2.34 -12.27
N SER A 63 -2.50 1.21 -12.63
CA SER A 63 -3.59 1.17 -13.64
C SER A 63 -4.90 1.86 -13.20
N TYR A 64 -5.06 2.15 -11.90
CA TYR A 64 -6.20 2.91 -11.37
C TYR A 64 -5.85 4.37 -11.07
N LEU A 65 -4.60 4.78 -11.28
CA LEU A 65 -4.20 6.17 -11.14
C LEU A 65 -4.45 6.91 -12.46
N ASP A 66 -5.10 8.06 -12.37
CA ASP A 66 -5.24 8.96 -13.51
C ASP A 66 -3.91 9.65 -13.79
N ASP A 67 -3.54 9.73 -15.07
CA ASP A 67 -2.40 10.54 -15.53
C ASP A 67 -2.81 12.01 -15.65
N ARG A 68 -3.14 12.61 -14.50
CA ARG A 68 -3.53 14.01 -14.37
C ARG A 68 -2.58 14.72 -13.43
N ILE A 69 -2.38 16.02 -13.67
CA ILE A 69 -1.64 16.86 -12.75
C ILE A 69 -2.46 16.99 -11.47
N ILE A 70 -1.89 16.53 -10.36
CA ILE A 70 -2.46 16.68 -9.02
C ILE A 70 -1.71 17.82 -8.34
N GLU A 71 -2.40 18.91 -8.04
CA GLU A 71 -1.85 19.93 -7.15
C GLU A 71 -1.70 19.33 -5.75
N LEU A 72 -0.45 19.25 -5.29
CA LEU A 72 -0.19 18.80 -3.94
C LEU A 72 -0.58 19.91 -2.97
N PRO A 73 -1.32 19.60 -1.89
CA PRO A 73 -1.56 20.58 -0.85
C PRO A 73 -0.20 21.03 -0.28
N ASN A 74 -0.05 22.34 -0.04
CA ASN A 74 1.16 22.95 0.53
C ASN A 74 1.52 22.43 1.94
N HIS A 75 0.70 21.55 2.51
CA HIS A 75 0.96 20.80 3.72
C HIS A 75 0.41 19.37 3.53
N TYR A 76 1.30 18.38 3.66
CA TYR A 76 0.86 17.02 3.92
C TYR A 76 0.59 16.94 5.43
N GLU A 77 -0.66 16.72 5.84
CA GLU A 77 -0.85 16.17 7.19
C GLU A 77 -0.30 14.74 7.13
N ALA A 78 0.88 14.50 7.71
CA ALA A 78 1.39 13.15 7.87
C ALA A 78 0.39 12.36 8.73
N PHE A 79 -0.44 11.54 8.09
CA PHE A 79 -1.35 10.64 8.79
C PHE A 79 -0.52 9.50 9.39
N THR A 80 -0.11 9.63 10.65
CA THR A 80 0.36 8.47 11.41
C THR A 80 -0.85 7.55 11.64
N VAL A 81 -0.90 6.43 10.93
CA VAL A 81 -1.93 5.40 11.12
C VAL A 81 -1.58 4.61 12.39
N GLU A 82 -2.10 5.05 13.53
CA GLU A 82 -2.12 4.26 14.76
C GLU A 82 -3.18 3.14 14.62
N PRO A 83 -2.82 1.84 14.79
CA PRO A 83 -3.68 0.70 14.45
C PRO A 83 -5.05 0.62 15.17
N SER A 84 -5.36 1.49 16.13
CA SER A 84 -6.55 1.33 16.99
C SER A 84 -7.45 2.56 17.18
N ARG A 85 -7.07 3.77 16.78
CA ARG A 85 -7.97 4.95 16.86
C ARG A 85 -7.63 6.01 15.82
N ILE A 86 -8.57 6.28 14.90
CA ILE A 86 -8.53 7.49 14.09
C ILE A 86 -8.81 8.68 15.02
N ARG A 87 -7.76 9.36 15.49
CA ARG A 87 -7.89 10.71 16.06
C ARG A 87 -7.15 11.68 15.14
N ILE A 88 -7.90 12.64 14.60
CA ILE A 88 -7.33 13.82 13.95
C ILE A 88 -6.76 14.70 15.07
N ARG A 89 -5.44 14.77 15.20
CA ARG A 89 -4.79 15.82 16.00
C ARG A 89 -3.96 16.67 15.06
N ARG A 90 -4.31 17.96 15.00
CA ARG A 90 -3.52 19.02 14.37
C ARG A 90 -2.15 19.05 15.06
N LEU A 91 -1.11 18.52 14.42
CA LEU A 91 0.26 18.80 14.83
C LEU A 91 0.58 20.21 14.34
N ALA A 92 0.72 21.17 15.27
CA ALA A 92 1.30 22.45 14.94
C ALA A 92 2.79 22.21 14.64
N PHE A 93 3.19 22.40 13.38
CA PHE A 93 4.60 22.46 13.03
C PHE A 93 5.14 23.80 13.53
N LEU A 94 6.09 23.77 14.47
CA LEU A 94 6.90 24.95 14.78
C LEU A 94 7.87 25.10 13.60
N PRO A 95 7.86 26.23 12.86
CA PRO A 95 8.84 26.43 11.80
C PRO A 95 10.23 26.49 12.44
N ASP A 96 11.16 25.72 11.87
CA ASP A 96 12.58 25.80 12.23
C ASP A 96 13.05 27.26 12.08
N VAL A 97 13.47 27.85 13.19
CA VAL A 97 14.22 29.12 13.25
C VAL A 97 15.65 28.81 13.63
#